data_AF-A0A4S2N2U8-F1
#
_entry.id   AF-A0A4S2N2U8-F1
#
_cell.length_a   1.000
_cell.length_b   1.000
_cell.length_c   1.000
_cell.angle_alpha   90.00
_cell.angle_beta   90.00
_cell.angle_gamma   90.00
#
_symmetry.space_group_name_H-M   'P 1'
#
loop_
_entity.id
_entity.type
_entity.pdbx_description
1 polymer ?
#
loop_
_entity_poly.entity_id
_entity_poly.type
_entity_poly.pdbx_seq_one_letter_code
_entity_poly.pdbx_strand_id
1 'polypeptide(L)'
;KDAERIKKEGLWIYGKQHTVENYIQTGPDTFCGTCCGWVHGAHRRGRADKPVCLLCGEGHLTRDYKCCKEDCTASSGKGCRHLVRRCCHCGGSHTARSGKCLSKREALKAAKDRRIQTQLAYPQALITAQPIPELNDMEVENTEKEL
;
A
#
# COMPACT_ATOMS: atom_id res chain seq x y z
N LYS A 1 -16.93 18.18 -0.54
CA LYS A 1 -16.53 19.61 -0.63
C LYS A 1 -15.50 19.95 0.45
N ASP A 2 -15.62 19.39 1.65
CA ASP A 2 -14.69 19.66 2.77
C ASP A 2 -13.26 19.15 2.56
N ALA A 3 -13.08 17.99 1.93
CA ALA A 3 -11.75 17.43 1.68
C ALA A 3 -10.87 18.33 0.79
N GLU A 4 -11.44 18.95 -0.25
CA GLU A 4 -10.70 19.87 -1.13
C GLU A 4 -10.38 21.20 -0.43
N ARG A 5 -11.32 21.70 0.38
CA ARG A 5 -11.11 22.89 1.21
C ARG A 5 -9.98 22.68 2.21
N ILE A 6 -10.00 21.56 2.94
CA ILE A 6 -8.98 21.19 3.93
C ILE A 6 -7.60 20.99 3.28
N LYS A 7 -7.52 20.52 2.03
CA LYS A 7 -6.24 20.45 1.30
C LYS A 7 -5.67 21.83 0.96
N LYS A 8 -6.54 22.77 0.58
CA LYS A 8 -6.13 24.13 0.19
C LYS A 8 -5.79 25.00 1.40
N GLU A 9 -6.57 24.88 2.46
CA GLU A 9 -6.48 25.73 3.66
C GLU A 9 -5.68 25.09 4.80
N GLY A 10 -5.36 23.80 4.71
CA GLY A 10 -4.75 23.04 5.81
C GLY A 10 -5.73 22.77 6.96
N LEU A 11 -5.29 21.94 7.90
CA LEU A 11 -6.06 21.57 9.09
C LEU A 11 -5.47 22.26 10.33
N TRP A 12 -6.30 22.98 11.07
CA TRP A 12 -5.88 23.62 12.32
C TRP A 12 -6.07 22.67 13.50
N ILE A 13 -4.99 22.36 14.21
CA ILE A 13 -5.00 21.54 15.42
C ILE A 13 -4.18 22.28 16.48
N TYR A 14 -4.78 22.56 17.65
CA TYR A 14 -4.16 23.28 18.77
C TYR A 14 -3.44 24.59 18.36
N GLY A 15 -4.08 25.38 17.48
CA GLY A 15 -3.52 26.65 17.03
C GLY A 15 -2.34 26.53 16.04
N LYS A 16 -2.03 25.32 15.55
CA LYS A 16 -1.04 25.10 14.49
C LYS A 16 -1.73 24.63 13.22
N GLN A 17 -1.36 25.24 12.10
CA GLN A 17 -1.82 24.84 10.78
C GLN A 17 -0.98 23.66 10.28
N HIS A 18 -1.65 22.60 9.85
CA HIS A 18 -1.04 21.41 9.28
C HIS A 18 -1.40 21.31 7.80
N THR A 19 -0.40 21.06 6.95
CA THR A 19 -0.63 20.72 5.55
C THR A 19 -1.33 19.37 5.45
N VAL A 20 -2.36 19.31 4.60
CA VAL A 20 -3.12 18.07 4.35
C VAL A 20 -2.85 17.61 2.93
N GLU A 21 -2.27 16.42 2.82
CA GLU A 21 -2.02 15.76 1.54
C GLU A 21 -3.10 14.72 1.24
N ASN A 22 -3.23 14.36 -0.04
CA ASN A 22 -4.08 13.25 -0.44
C ASN A 22 -3.65 11.96 0.25
N TYR A 23 -4.62 11.28 0.86
CA TYR A 23 -4.43 9.88 1.22
C TYR A 23 -4.39 9.04 -0.07
N ILE A 24 -3.20 8.71 -0.52
CA ILE A 24 -3.00 7.78 -1.64
C ILE A 24 -2.84 6.41 -1.05
N GLN A 25 -3.87 5.56 -1.07
CA GLN A 25 -3.71 4.18 -0.61
C GLN A 25 -2.69 3.44 -1.48
N THR A 26 -1.49 3.20 -0.95
CA THR A 26 -0.48 2.42 -1.67
C THR A 26 -0.90 0.96 -1.71
N GLY A 27 -0.77 0.36 -2.89
CA GLY A 27 -1.01 -1.06 -3.11
C GLY A 27 0.04 -1.90 -2.38
N PRO A 28 -0.28 -3.17 -2.05
CA PRO A 28 0.69 -4.09 -1.45
C PRO A 28 1.91 -4.34 -2.35
N ASP A 29 1.80 -4.09 -3.66
CA ASP A 29 2.88 -4.10 -4.65
C ASP A 29 3.74 -2.82 -4.68
N THR A 30 3.54 -1.88 -3.75
CA THR A 30 4.35 -0.65 -3.71
C THR A 30 5.71 -0.92 -3.08
N PHE A 31 6.77 -0.54 -3.81
CA PHE A 31 8.16 -0.60 -3.35
C PHE A 31 8.63 0.76 -2.84
N CYS A 32 9.14 0.81 -1.62
CA CYS A 32 9.71 2.04 -1.05
C CYS A 32 11.18 2.20 -1.45
N GLY A 33 11.53 3.34 -2.09
CA GLY A 33 12.90 3.64 -2.48
C GLY A 33 13.85 3.95 -1.32
N THR A 34 13.32 4.27 -0.14
CA THR A 34 14.09 4.70 1.04
C THR A 34 14.49 3.53 1.93
N CYS A 35 13.53 2.66 2.25
CA CYS A 35 13.76 1.46 3.07
C CYS A 35 13.88 0.18 2.23
N CYS A 36 13.90 0.29 0.91
CA CYS A 36 13.97 -0.83 -0.04
C CYS A 36 13.00 -2.00 0.25
N GLY A 37 11.87 -1.73 0.91
CA GLY A 37 10.87 -2.70 1.32
C GLY A 37 9.63 -2.72 0.42
N TRP A 38 8.91 -3.84 0.45
CA TRP A 38 7.60 -4.02 -0.18
C TRP A 38 6.49 -3.88 0.88
N VAL A 39 5.25 -3.59 0.46
CA VAL A 39 4.05 -3.58 1.34
C VAL A 39 3.99 -2.43 2.35
N HIS A 40 4.57 -1.25 2.05
CA HIS A 40 4.21 -0.05 2.81
C HIS A 40 2.81 0.39 2.38
N GLY A 41 1.78 -0.02 3.12
CA GLY A 41 0.42 0.52 3.03
C GLY A 41 0.41 1.99 3.46
N ALA A 42 -0.31 2.81 2.73
CA ALA A 42 -0.12 4.24 2.81
C ALA A 42 -0.72 4.80 4.08
N HIS A 43 0.13 5.04 5.06
CA HIS A 43 0.07 6.29 5.76
C HIS A 43 1.52 6.61 6.08
N ARG A 44 2.02 7.69 5.48
CA ARG A 44 3.37 8.20 5.69
C ARG A 44 3.47 8.76 7.12
N ARG A 45 3.51 7.87 8.12
CA ARG A 45 3.99 8.10 9.48
C ARG A 45 4.55 6.79 10.03
N GLY A 46 5.59 6.32 9.38
CA GLY A 46 6.49 5.35 9.95
C GLY A 46 7.83 5.69 9.36
N ARG A 47 8.67 6.41 10.13
CA ARG A 47 10.10 6.42 9.85
C ARG A 47 10.47 4.94 9.71
N ALA A 48 10.89 4.50 8.53
CA ALA A 48 11.82 3.39 8.52
C ALA A 48 13.06 3.98 9.20
N ASP A 49 13.19 3.78 10.51
CA ASP A 49 14.16 4.49 11.34
C ASP A 49 15.60 4.32 10.85
N LYS A 50 15.84 3.37 9.93
CA LYS A 50 17.11 3.20 9.24
C LYS A 50 16.87 2.94 7.75
N PRO A 51 17.44 3.76 6.85
CA PRO A 51 17.49 3.42 5.43
C PRO A 51 18.28 2.12 5.26
N VAL A 52 17.91 1.32 4.28
CA VAL A 52 18.64 0.11 3.93
C VAL A 52 19.01 0.11 2.46
N CYS A 53 20.19 -0.41 2.18
CA CYS A 53 20.78 -0.39 0.87
C CYS A 53 20.15 -1.48 -0.01
N LEU A 54 19.68 -1.12 -1.20
CA LEU A 54 19.10 -2.07 -2.16
C LEU A 54 20.10 -3.14 -2.63
N LEU A 55 21.38 -2.80 -2.52
CA LEU A 55 22.49 -3.58 -3.03
C LEU A 55 22.96 -4.63 -2.01
N CYS A 56 23.33 -4.21 -0.80
CA CYS A 56 23.87 -5.10 0.24
C CYS A 56 22.92 -5.36 1.41
N GLY A 57 21.75 -4.71 1.46
CA GLY A 57 20.78 -4.88 2.55
C GLY A 57 21.16 -4.25 3.89
N GLU A 58 22.26 -3.51 3.96
CA GLU A 58 22.78 -2.90 5.21
C GLU A 58 22.24 -1.48 5.44
N GLY A 59 22.48 -0.93 6.64
CA GLY A 59 21.96 0.37 7.07
C GLY A 59 22.63 1.57 6.40
N HIS A 60 22.17 1.95 5.20
CA HIS A 60 22.49 3.19 4.48
C HIS A 60 21.60 3.32 3.24
N LEU A 61 21.56 4.47 2.58
CA LEU A 61 20.86 4.59 1.30
C LEU A 61 21.70 3.94 0.20
N THR A 62 21.04 3.38 -0.80
CA THR A 62 21.74 2.83 -1.98
C THR A 62 22.69 3.83 -2.60
N ARG A 63 22.34 5.12 -2.66
CA ARG A 63 23.19 6.18 -3.24
C ARG A 63 24.52 6.36 -2.50
N ASP A 64 24.55 6.02 -1.21
CA ASP A 64 25.72 6.17 -0.34
C ASP A 64 26.65 4.94 -0.41
N TYR A 65 26.22 3.86 -1.06
CA TYR A 65 27.03 2.65 -1.19
C TYR A 65 28.36 2.95 -1.88
N LYS A 66 29.46 2.56 -1.24
CA LYS A 66 30.81 2.57 -1.80
C LYS A 66 31.45 1.21 -1.59
N CYS A 67 32.11 0.70 -2.61
CA CYS A 67 32.88 -0.54 -2.46
C CYS A 67 34.15 -0.25 -1.67
N CYS A 68 34.44 -1.05 -0.64
CA CYS A 68 35.64 -0.91 0.18
C CYS A 68 36.91 -1.51 -0.47
N LYS A 69 36.88 -1.84 -1.76
CA LYS A 69 38.04 -2.38 -2.48
C LYS A 69 38.74 -1.23 -3.19
N GLU A 70 40.02 -1.03 -2.87
CA GLU A 70 40.86 0.06 -3.35
C GLU A 70 41.00 0.12 -4.89
N ASP A 71 40.92 -1.03 -5.55
CA ASP A 71 40.98 -1.19 -7.01
C ASP A 71 39.60 -1.09 -7.69
N CYS A 72 38.54 -0.86 -6.93
CA CYS A 72 37.18 -0.84 -7.45
C CYS A 72 36.80 0.54 -8.00
N THR A 73 36.77 0.66 -9.33
CA THR A 73 36.36 1.88 -10.05
C THR A 73 34.85 2.12 -10.07
N ALA A 74 34.07 1.36 -9.31
CA ALA A 74 32.62 1.49 -9.28
C ALA A 74 32.19 2.80 -8.61
N SER A 75 31.33 3.55 -9.29
CA SER A 75 30.75 4.79 -8.75
C SER A 75 29.83 4.51 -7.56
N SER A 76 29.69 5.52 -6.69
CA SER A 76 28.79 5.44 -5.54
C SER A 76 27.36 5.10 -5.97
N GLY A 77 26.73 4.21 -5.21
CA GLY A 77 25.42 3.65 -5.48
C GLY A 77 25.30 2.70 -6.65
N LYS A 78 26.43 2.28 -7.26
CA LYS A 78 26.46 1.19 -8.23
C LYS A 78 26.99 -0.09 -7.59
N GLY A 79 26.36 -1.20 -7.95
CA GLY A 79 26.89 -2.52 -7.63
C GLY A 79 28.13 -2.82 -8.46
N CYS A 80 29.08 -3.53 -7.87
CA CYS A 80 30.30 -4.02 -8.53
C CYS A 80 30.43 -5.53 -8.33
N ARG A 81 31.44 -6.15 -8.96
CA ARG A 81 31.71 -7.59 -8.80
C ARG A 81 32.12 -8.00 -7.37
N HIS A 82 32.62 -7.05 -6.57
CA HIS A 82 33.03 -7.28 -5.19
C HIS A 82 31.87 -7.19 -4.20
N LEU A 83 30.72 -6.71 -4.65
CA LEU A 83 29.52 -6.59 -3.83
C LEU A 83 28.81 -7.95 -3.76
N VAL A 84 28.64 -8.46 -2.54
CA VAL A 84 27.68 -9.53 -2.27
C VAL A 84 26.28 -8.92 -2.21
N ARG A 85 25.47 -9.20 -3.23
CA ARG A 85 24.08 -8.70 -3.28
C ARG A 85 23.24 -9.39 -2.21
N ARG A 86 22.55 -8.60 -1.38
CA ARG A 86 21.66 -9.11 -0.34
C ARG A 86 20.35 -8.35 -0.28
N CYS A 87 19.29 -9.08 0.02
CA CYS A 87 17.96 -8.51 0.17
C CYS A 87 17.79 -8.01 1.60
N CYS A 88 17.43 -6.74 1.78
CA CYS A 88 17.20 -6.16 3.10
C CYS A 88 16.04 -6.82 3.88
N HIS A 89 15.11 -7.47 3.18
CA HIS A 89 13.92 -8.03 3.82
C HIS A 89 14.05 -9.53 4.08
N CYS A 90 14.59 -10.31 3.14
CA CYS A 90 14.68 -11.78 3.29
C CYS A 90 16.11 -12.29 3.52
N GLY A 91 17.12 -11.41 3.55
CA GLY A 91 18.53 -11.76 3.77
C GLY A 91 19.20 -12.56 2.65
N GLY A 92 18.46 -12.97 1.62
CA GLY A 92 18.95 -13.84 0.54
C GLY A 92 19.94 -13.16 -0.41
N SER A 93 20.67 -13.96 -1.19
CA SER A 93 21.70 -13.55 -2.16
C SER A 93 21.16 -12.90 -3.45
N HIS A 94 20.24 -11.95 -3.30
CA HIS A 94 19.61 -11.22 -4.39
C HIS A 94 19.22 -9.81 -3.94
N THR A 95 18.93 -8.90 -4.87
CA THR A 95 18.41 -7.56 -4.50
C THR A 95 16.93 -7.63 -4.17
N ALA A 96 16.41 -6.73 -3.33
CA ALA A 96 15.00 -6.69 -2.95
C ALA A 96 14.02 -6.59 -4.14
N ARG A 97 14.47 -6.16 -5.33
CA ARG A 97 13.68 -6.09 -6.57
C ARG A 97 13.72 -7.36 -7.42
N SER A 98 14.55 -8.33 -7.09
CA SER A 98 14.67 -9.60 -7.83
C SER A 98 13.35 -10.36 -7.83
N GLY A 99 13.02 -11.02 -8.94
CA GLY A 99 11.87 -11.93 -9.02
C GLY A 99 11.99 -13.16 -8.10
N LYS A 100 13.21 -13.46 -7.64
CA LYS A 100 13.49 -14.53 -6.66
C LYS A 100 13.16 -14.12 -5.22
N CYS A 101 12.86 -12.84 -4.96
CA CYS A 101 12.52 -12.36 -3.63
C CYS A 101 11.10 -12.79 -3.23
N LEU A 102 10.97 -13.53 -2.12
CA LEU A 102 9.69 -13.97 -1.59
C LEU A 102 8.78 -12.78 -1.28
N SER A 103 9.30 -11.75 -0.63
CA SER A 103 8.54 -10.54 -0.27
C SER A 103 7.98 -9.81 -1.49
N LYS A 104 8.73 -9.78 -2.60
CA LYS A 104 8.21 -9.25 -3.87
C LYS A 104 7.08 -10.11 -4.41
N ARG A 105 7.23 -11.44 -4.38
CA ARG A 105 6.21 -12.38 -4.88
C ARG A 105 4.93 -12.27 -4.06
N GLU A 106 5.04 -12.20 -2.74
CA GLU A 106 3.93 -12.04 -1.81
C GLU A 106 3.22 -10.70 -2.03
N ALA A 107 3.97 -9.60 -2.15
CA ALA A 107 3.45 -8.28 -2.48
C ALA A 107 2.65 -8.27 -3.80
N LEU A 108 3.20 -8.88 -4.85
CA LEU A 108 2.53 -9.00 -6.15
C LEU A 108 1.31 -9.91 -6.09
N LYS A 109 1.37 -11.01 -5.34
CA LYS A 109 0.23 -11.90 -5.13
C LYS A 109 -0.90 -11.17 -4.40
N ALA A 110 -0.60 -10.51 -3.29
CA ALA A 110 -1.57 -9.71 -2.55
C ALA A 110 -2.19 -8.60 -3.40
N ALA A 111 -1.42 -7.97 -4.30
CA ALA A 111 -1.95 -6.97 -5.23
C ALA A 111 -2.92 -7.58 -6.24
N LYS A 112 -2.62 -8.78 -6.76
CA LYS A 112 -3.54 -9.52 -7.65
C LYS A 112 -4.80 -9.93 -6.91
N ASP A 113 -4.67 -10.51 -5.72
CA ASP A 113 -5.79 -10.97 -4.89
C ASP A 113 -6.70 -9.78 -4.55
N ARG A 114 -6.13 -8.62 -4.21
CA ARG A 114 -6.89 -7.38 -3.97
C ARG A 114 -7.65 -6.90 -5.21
N ARG A 115 -7.05 -6.98 -6.41
CA ARG A 115 -7.73 -6.61 -7.66
C ARG A 115 -8.90 -7.54 -7.95
N ILE A 116 -8.71 -8.84 -7.76
CA ILE A 116 -9.77 -9.86 -7.93
C ILE A 116 -10.90 -9.59 -6.93
N GLN A 117 -10.59 -9.40 -5.64
CA GLN A 117 -11.59 -9.07 -4.62
C GLN A 117 -12.36 -7.78 -4.95
N THR A 118 -11.68 -6.73 -5.41
CA THR A 118 -12.34 -5.47 -5.79
C THR A 118 -13.25 -5.66 -7.00
N GLN A 119 -12.82 -6.46 -7.99
CA GLN A 119 -13.63 -6.78 -9.17
C GLN A 119 -14.84 -7.65 -8.85
N LEU A 120 -14.73 -8.57 -7.88
CA LEU A 120 -15.85 -9.40 -7.41
C LEU A 120 -16.80 -8.65 -6.48
N ALA A 121 -16.33 -7.65 -5.74
CA ALA A 121 -17.16 -6.79 -4.90
C ALA A 121 -18.05 -5.82 -5.72
N TYR A 122 -17.62 -5.45 -6.93
CA TYR A 122 -18.34 -4.54 -7.81
C TYR A 122 -19.72 -5.06 -8.30
N PRO A 123 -19.88 -6.34 -8.71
CA PRO A 123 -21.20 -6.88 -9.05
C PRO A 123 -22.10 -7.16 -7.82
N GLN A 124 -21.55 -7.45 -6.64
CA GLN A 124 -22.36 -7.75 -5.45
C GLN A 124 -23.05 -6.49 -4.89
N ALA A 125 -22.39 -5.33 -4.93
CA ALA A 125 -22.94 -4.05 -4.45
C ALA A 125 -24.12 -3.52 -5.29
N LEU A 126 -24.21 -3.92 -6.56
CA LEU A 126 -25.34 -3.59 -7.44
C LEU A 126 -26.54 -4.53 -7.20
N ILE A 127 -26.31 -5.77 -6.77
CA ILE A 127 -27.37 -6.77 -6.50
C ILE A 127 -28.09 -6.45 -5.17
N THR A 128 -27.36 -5.98 -4.14
CA THR A 128 -27.96 -5.65 -2.82
C THR A 128 -28.65 -4.29 -2.77
N ALA A 129 -28.64 -3.52 -3.85
CA ALA A 129 -29.27 -2.21 -3.95
C ALA A 129 -30.70 -2.26 -4.52
N GLN A 130 -31.27 -3.45 -4.74
CA GLN A 130 -32.67 -3.56 -5.16
C GLN A 130 -33.60 -3.22 -3.98
N PRO A 131 -34.63 -2.37 -4.19
CA PRO A 131 -35.58 -2.05 -3.14
C PRO A 131 -36.39 -3.29 -2.74
N ILE A 132 -36.60 -3.45 -1.44
CA ILE A 132 -37.55 -4.42 -0.86
C ILE A 132 -38.93 -4.11 -1.48
N PRO A 133 -39.67 -5.11 -2.02
CA PRO A 133 -41.02 -4.86 -2.51
C PRO A 133 -41.89 -4.34 -1.36
N GLU A 134 -42.59 -3.23 -1.59
CA GLU A 134 -43.63 -2.72 -0.68
C GLU A 134 -44.65 -3.84 -0.43
N LEU A 135 -44.84 -4.19 0.84
CA LEU A 135 -45.99 -4.98 1.27
C LEU A 135 -47.23 -4.10 1.05
N ASN A 136 -47.89 -4.25 -0.09
CA ASN A 136 -49.19 -3.66 -0.31
C ASN A 136 -50.18 -4.25 0.71
N ASP A 137 -50.88 -3.35 1.39
CA ASP A 137 -51.97 -3.63 2.31
C ASP A 137 -52.99 -4.57 1.64
N MET A 138 -53.07 -5.81 2.13
CA MET A 138 -54.21 -6.68 1.84
C MET A 138 -55.37 -6.28 2.75
N GLU A 139 -56.45 -5.91 2.09
CA GLU A 139 -57.71 -5.39 2.62
C GLU A 139 -58.29 -6.28 3.73
N VAL A 140 -58.73 -5.63 4.82
CA VAL A 140 -59.54 -6.23 5.87
C VAL A 140 -60.98 -6.33 5.37
N GLU A 141 -61.38 -7.50 4.85
CA GLU A 141 -62.80 -7.81 4.66
C GLU A 141 -63.44 -8.15 6.00
N ASN A 142 -64.16 -7.18 6.56
CA ASN A 142 -65.12 -7.40 7.62
C ASN A 142 -66.33 -8.19 7.08
N THR A 143 -66.55 -9.40 7.58
CA THR A 143 -67.85 -10.07 7.54
C THR A 143 -68.35 -10.28 8.97
N GLU A 144 -69.22 -9.37 9.43
CA GLU A 144 -70.08 -9.61 10.58
C GLU A 144 -71.40 -10.23 10.10
N LYS A 145 -71.81 -11.36 10.72
CA LYS A 145 -73.14 -11.65 11.33
C LYS A 145 -73.58 -13.11 11.18
N GLU A 146 -73.43 -13.87 12.28
CA GLU A 146 -74.42 -14.87 12.71
C GLU A 146 -74.69 -14.65 14.21
N LEU A 147 -75.91 -14.19 14.51
CA LEU A 147 -76.80 -14.42 15.69
C LEU A 147 -77.74 -13.23 15.91
#